data_AF-A0A553PAM6-F1
#
_entry.id   AF-A0A553PAM6-F1
#
_cell.length_a   1.000
_cell.length_b   1.000
_cell.length_c   1.000
_cell.angle_alpha   90.00
_cell.angle_beta   90.00
_cell.angle_gamma   90.00
#
_symmetry.space_group_name_H-M   'P 1'
#
loop_
_entity.id
_entity.type
_entity.pdbx_description
1 polymer ?
#
loop_
_entity_poly.entity_id
_entity_poly.type
_entity_poly.pdbx_seq_one_letter_code
_entity_poly.pdbx_strand_id
1 'polypeptide(L)'
;MGTWNLSKKWKPPTLGVPIGCLSVCQSKMSLVTAAYNALGKRTSTFFLSVMVGAFVFERTFDGVADQIYLKHNQGKLWADIKHKYEAKDE
;
A
#
# COMPACT_ATOMS: atom_id res chain seq x y z
N MET A 1 26.56 -50.63 12.18
CA MET A 1 25.09 -50.40 12.18
C MET A 1 24.65 -50.18 13.62
N GLY A 2 24.64 -48.93 14.08
CA GLY A 2 24.21 -48.58 15.44
C GLY A 2 22.78 -48.06 15.39
N THR A 3 21.85 -48.76 16.03
CA THR A 3 20.44 -48.36 16.11
C THR A 3 20.27 -47.27 17.17
N TRP A 4 19.99 -46.06 16.73
CA TRP A 4 19.63 -44.95 17.62
C TRP A 4 18.16 -45.06 18.02
N ASN A 5 17.92 -45.37 19.30
CA ASN A 5 16.59 -45.49 19.89
C ASN A 5 16.12 -44.12 20.41
N LEU A 6 15.37 -43.38 19.58
CA LEU A 6 14.90 -42.01 19.81
C LEU A 6 13.60 -41.92 20.65
N SER A 7 13.35 -42.86 21.56
CA SER A 7 12.11 -42.88 22.37
C SER A 7 12.25 -42.30 23.78
N LYS A 8 13.30 -41.52 24.07
CA LYS A 8 13.44 -40.76 25.33
C LYS A 8 12.52 -39.54 25.34
N LYS A 9 11.25 -39.89 25.52
CA LYS A 9 10.06 -39.17 25.98
C LYS A 9 10.38 -37.93 26.81
N TRP A 10 10.64 -36.80 26.14
CA TRP A 10 10.55 -35.50 26.78
C TRP A 10 9.09 -35.03 26.67
N LYS A 11 8.34 -35.15 27.77
CA LYS A 11 7.00 -34.56 27.91
C LYS A 11 7.17 -33.35 28.83
N PRO A 12 6.97 -32.11 28.34
CA PRO A 12 7.16 -30.93 29.17
C PRO A 12 6.16 -30.93 30.34
N PRO A 13 6.54 -30.36 31.50
CA PRO A 13 5.62 -30.20 32.62
C PRO A 13 4.50 -29.25 32.21
N THR A 14 3.29 -29.79 32.08
CA THR A 14 2.05 -29.01 32.02
C THR A 14 1.79 -28.41 33.40
N LEU A 15 2.48 -27.33 33.72
CA LEU A 15 2.05 -26.41 34.78
C LEU A 15 0.79 -25.70 34.27
N GLY A 16 -0.31 -25.91 34.98
CA GLY A 16 -1.66 -25.51 34.58
C GLY A 16 -1.74 -24.05 34.17
N VAL A 17 -1.99 -23.84 32.87
CA VAL A 17 -2.56 -22.59 32.39
C VAL A 17 -4.06 -22.68 32.63
N PRO A 18 -4.68 -21.73 33.36
CA PRO A 18 -6.11 -21.75 33.62
C PRO A 18 -6.89 -21.73 32.31
N ILE A 19 -7.89 -22.60 32.19
CA ILE A 19 -8.84 -22.77 31.08
C ILE A 19 -9.81 -21.56 30.98
N GLY A 20 -9.39 -20.38 31.41
CA GLY A 20 -10.24 -19.20 31.60
C GLY A 20 -9.52 -17.90 31.30
N CYS A 21 -8.95 -17.77 30.11
CA CYS A 21 -8.69 -16.47 29.50
C CYS A 21 -8.76 -16.59 27.97
N LEU A 22 -9.89 -17.06 27.46
CA LEU A 22 -10.35 -16.82 26.07
C LEU A 22 -10.77 -15.34 25.89
N SER A 23 -10.06 -14.40 26.53
CA SER A 23 -10.30 -12.98 26.39
C SER A 23 -9.46 -12.46 25.23
N VAL A 24 -10.05 -12.56 24.04
CA VAL A 24 -9.82 -11.75 22.85
C VAL A 24 -8.38 -11.23 22.71
N CYS A 25 -7.53 -12.00 22.03
CA CYS A 25 -6.38 -11.44 21.34
C CYS A 25 -6.94 -10.48 20.27
N GLN A 26 -7.09 -9.21 20.64
CA GLN A 26 -7.50 -8.13 19.75
C GLN A 26 -6.39 -7.95 18.69
N SER A 27 -6.41 -8.75 17.62
CA SER A 27 -5.54 -8.56 16.46
C SER A 27 -6.05 -7.38 15.64
N LYS A 28 -5.72 -6.15 16.08
CA LYS A 28 -5.75 -4.99 15.20
C LYS A 28 -4.57 -5.14 14.25
N MET A 29 -4.78 -5.79 13.12
CA MET A 29 -3.81 -5.71 12.03
C MET A 29 -3.75 -4.25 11.58
N SER A 30 -2.58 -3.62 11.78
CA SER A 30 -2.33 -2.29 11.22
C SER A 30 -2.55 -2.32 9.71
N LEU A 31 -3.12 -1.25 9.14
CA LEU A 31 -3.31 -1.14 7.68
C LEU A 31 -1.99 -1.32 6.93
N VAL A 32 -0.88 -0.85 7.51
CA VAL A 32 0.46 -1.04 6.96
C VAL A 32 0.86 -2.52 6.99
N THR A 33 0.58 -3.22 8.09
CA THR A 33 0.84 -4.66 8.20
C THR A 33 -0.04 -5.47 7.23
N ALA A 34 -1.29 -5.05 7.01
CA ALA A 34 -2.17 -5.66 6.02
C ALA A 34 -1.65 -5.43 4.58
N ALA A 35 -1.27 -4.20 4.24
CA ALA A 35 -0.70 -3.86 2.94
C ALA A 35 0.64 -4.57 2.69
N TYR A 36 1.50 -4.66 3.70
CA TYR A 36 2.75 -5.40 3.60
C TYR A 36 2.50 -6.89 3.34
N ASN A 37 1.58 -7.51 4.09
CA ASN A 37 1.25 -8.92 3.87
C ASN A 37 0.58 -9.17 2.51
N ALA A 38 -0.19 -8.22 1.99
CA ALA A 38 -0.90 -8.34 0.72
C ALA A 38 0.00 -8.07 -0.51
N LEU A 39 0.81 -7.02 -0.47
CA LEU A 39 1.56 -6.53 -1.63
C LEU A 39 3.08 -6.68 -1.45
N GLY A 40 3.59 -6.39 -0.25
CA GLY A 40 5.03 -6.26 0.02
C GLY A 40 5.77 -7.51 0.51
N LYS A 41 5.06 -8.59 0.88
CA LYS A 41 5.67 -9.78 1.50
C LYS A 41 6.50 -10.62 0.52
N ARG A 42 6.14 -10.61 -0.76
CA ARG A 42 6.87 -11.29 -1.84
C ARG A 42 7.39 -10.24 -2.82
N THR A 43 8.65 -10.35 -3.22
CA THR A 43 9.29 -9.39 -4.13
C THR A 43 8.58 -9.35 -5.48
N SER A 44 8.13 -10.49 -6.01
CA SER A 44 7.39 -10.57 -7.28
C SER A 44 6.07 -9.80 -7.26
N THR A 45 5.26 -9.94 -6.20
CA THR A 45 4.00 -9.19 -6.06
C THR A 45 4.24 -7.71 -5.77
N PHE A 46 5.33 -7.40 -5.09
CA PHE A 46 5.73 -6.03 -4.81
C PHE A 46 6.06 -5.28 -6.11
N PHE A 47 6.90 -5.84 -6.98
CA PHE A 47 7.23 -5.21 -8.27
C PHE A 47 5.98 -5.00 -9.13
N LEU A 48 5.07 -5.99 -9.20
CA LEU A 48 3.81 -5.84 -9.92
C LEU A 48 2.98 -4.68 -9.36
N SER A 49 2.84 -4.60 -8.03
CA SER A 49 2.09 -3.52 -7.38
C SER A 49 2.67 -2.14 -7.67
N VAL A 50 4.00 -2.02 -7.74
CA VAL A 50 4.68 -0.76 -8.08
C VAL A 50 4.46 -0.41 -9.54
N MET A 51 4.55 -1.35 -10.48
CA MET A 51 4.30 -1.09 -11.90
C MET A 51 2.86 -0.61 -12.13
N VAL A 52 1.88 -1.32 -11.59
CA VAL A 52 0.47 -0.92 -11.70
C VAL A 52 0.24 0.42 -11.01
N GLY A 53 0.81 0.60 -9.82
CA GLY A 53 0.76 1.86 -9.08
C GLY A 53 1.33 3.02 -9.88
N ALA A 54 2.45 2.82 -10.59
CA ALA A 54 3.08 3.85 -11.41
C ALA A 54 2.18 4.29 -12.58
N PHE A 55 1.56 3.36 -13.31
CA PHE A 55 0.63 3.70 -14.40
C PHE A 55 -0.58 4.51 -13.93
N VAL A 56 -1.16 4.12 -12.79
CA VAL A 56 -2.29 4.85 -12.20
C VAL A 56 -1.83 6.21 -11.65
N PHE A 57 -0.66 6.25 -11.03
CA PHE A 57 -0.07 7.47 -10.49
C PHE A 57 0.19 8.48 -11.60
N GLU A 58 0.84 8.11 -12.69
CA GLU A 58 1.08 8.99 -13.85
C GLU A 58 -0.21 9.65 -14.33
N ARG A 59 -1.23 8.85 -14.67
CA ARG A 59 -2.48 9.36 -15.23
C ARG A 59 -3.25 10.30 -14.29
N THR A 60 -3.16 10.06 -12.99
CA THR A 60 -3.83 10.88 -11.98
C THR A 60 -3.00 12.11 -11.62
N PHE A 61 -1.69 11.95 -11.48
CA PHE A 61 -0.78 13.01 -11.07
C PHE A 61 -0.67 14.09 -12.13
N ASP A 62 -0.61 13.75 -13.41
CA ASP A 62 -0.58 14.76 -14.49
C ASP A 62 -1.80 15.69 -14.42
N GLY A 63 -3.00 15.11 -14.28
CA GLY A 63 -4.23 15.90 -14.19
C GLY A 63 -4.29 16.75 -12.91
N VAL A 64 -3.82 16.22 -11.78
CA VAL A 64 -3.80 16.96 -10.52
C VAL A 64 -2.77 18.09 -10.57
N ALA A 65 -1.57 17.81 -11.08
CA ALA A 65 -0.48 18.78 -11.21
C ALA A 65 -0.89 19.95 -12.12
N ASP A 66 -1.52 19.66 -13.26
CA ASP A 66 -2.06 20.68 -14.15
C ASP A 66 -3.07 21.57 -13.43
N GLN A 67 -4.03 20.99 -12.69
CA GLN A 67 -5.01 21.78 -11.96
C GLN A 67 -4.37 22.67 -10.90
N ILE A 68 -3.39 22.15 -10.15
CA ILE A 68 -2.64 22.94 -9.17
C ILE A 68 -1.92 24.09 -9.86
N TYR A 69 -1.28 23.82 -11.00
CA TYR A 69 -0.53 24.82 -11.76
C TYR A 69 -1.45 25.92 -12.32
N LEU A 70 -2.57 25.54 -12.94
CA LEU A 70 -3.58 26.47 -13.46
C LEU A 70 -4.13 27.36 -12.35
N LYS A 71 -4.48 26.77 -11.19
CA LYS A 71 -5.02 27.50 -10.04
C LYS A 71 -3.99 28.44 -9.39
N HIS A 72 -2.72 28.05 -9.36
CA HIS A 72 -1.69 28.91 -8.80
C HIS A 72 -1.35 30.10 -9.71
N ASN A 73 -1.47 29.94 -11.02
CA ASN A 73 -1.05 30.94 -12.01
C ASN A 73 -2.21 31.62 -12.74
N GLN A 74 -3.41 31.64 -12.14
CA GLN A 74 -4.58 32.26 -12.74
C GLN A 74 -4.33 33.72 -13.14
N GLY A 75 -4.72 34.08 -14.36
CA GLY A 75 -4.57 35.42 -14.92
C GLY A 75 -3.19 35.71 -15.52
N LYS A 76 -2.22 34.82 -15.39
CA LYS A 76 -0.91 34.90 -16.07
C LYS A 76 -0.81 33.94 -17.25
N LEU A 77 -1.65 32.90 -17.29
CA LEU A 77 -1.60 31.90 -18.34
C LEU A 77 -2.18 32.42 -19.64
N TRP A 78 -1.59 31.95 -20.75
CA TRP A 78 -2.13 32.20 -22.08
C TRP A 78 -3.59 31.77 -22.19
N ALA A 79 -3.97 30.61 -21.62
CA ALA A 79 -5.35 30.14 -21.61
C ALA A 79 -6.36 31.16 -21.06
N ASP A 80 -5.96 31.96 -20.06
CA ASP A 80 -6.82 32.98 -19.45
C ASP A 80 -6.87 34.27 -20.27
N ILE A 81 -5.83 34.58 -21.05
CA ILE A 81 -5.67 35.85 -21.77
C ILE A 81 -6.03 35.72 -23.27
N LYS A 82 -6.00 34.51 -23.82
CA LYS A 82 -6.18 34.18 -25.24
C LYS A 82 -7.44 34.82 -25.85
N HIS A 83 -8.53 34.89 -25.07
CA HIS A 83 -9.80 35.50 -25.47
C HIS A 83 -9.70 36.97 -25.91
N LYS A 84 -8.61 37.68 -25.56
CA LYS A 84 -8.37 39.08 -25.96
C LYS A 84 -7.76 39.21 -27.36
N TYR A 85 -7.18 38.13 -27.89
CA TYR A 85 -6.32 38.16 -29.07
C TYR A 85 -6.76 37.22 -30.19
N GLU A 86 -7.67 36.28 -29.92
CA GLU A 86 -8.37 35.58 -30.99
C GLU A 86 -9.37 36.55 -31.63
N ALA A 87 -9.00 37.07 -32.81
CA ALA A 87 -9.96 37.69 -33.71
C ALA A 87 -11.03 36.65 -34.04
N LYS A 88 -12.30 37.04 -33.94
CA LYS A 88 -13.39 36.21 -34.45
C LYS A 88 -13.27 36.21 -35.98
N ASP A 89 -12.52 35.24 -36.51
CA ASP A 89 -12.64 34.85 -37.90
C ASP A 89 -14.02 34.20 -38.05
N GLU A 90 -14.87 34.83 -38.86
CA GLU A 90 -16.15 34.29 -39.32
C GLU A 90 -15.97 32.96 -40.10
#